data_AF-A0A950QIJ8-F1
#
_entry.id   AF-A0A950QIJ8-F1
#
_cell.length_a   1.000
_cell.length_b   1.000
_cell.length_c   1.000
_cell.angle_alpha   90.00
_cell.angle_beta   90.00
_cell.angle_gamma   90.00
#
_symmetry.space_group_name_H-M   'P 1'
#
loop_
_entity.id
_entity.type
_entity.pdbx_description
1 polymer ?
#
loop_
_entity_poly.entity_id
_entity_poly.type
_entity_poly.pdbx_seq_one_letter_code
_entity_poly.pdbx_strand_id
1 'polypeptide(L)' 'MESASASIDRKIKQLADWRGTTLARVREIIHKSDPEIVEEWKWAKATNPGTPVWSHDGIVCTG' A
#
# COMPACT_ATOMS: atom_id res chain seq x y z
N MET A 1 12.94 1.30 -11.73
CA MET A 1 11.64 1.68 -11.13
C MET A 1 11.43 0.77 -9.94
N GLU A 2 11.11 1.30 -8.78
CA GLU A 2 10.90 0.49 -7.60
C GLU A 2 9.51 -0.17 -7.63
N SER A 3 9.38 -1.34 -7.00
CA SER A 3 8.09 -2.03 -6.93
C SER A 3 7.09 -1.25 -6.09
N ALA A 4 5.79 -1.48 -6.33
CA ALA A 4 4.73 -0.94 -5.48
C ALA A 4 4.96 -1.35 -4.03
N SER A 5 5.23 -2.64 -3.78
CA SER A 5 5.52 -3.19 -2.45
C SER A 5 6.61 -2.44 -1.70
N ALA A 6 7.72 -2.09 -2.36
CA ALA A 6 8.81 -1.36 -1.73
C ALA A 6 8.45 0.13 -1.45
N SER A 7 7.58 0.73 -2.28
CA SER A 7 7.01 2.05 -1.98
C SER A 7 6.07 2.02 -0.76
N ILE A 8 5.27 0.96 -0.63
CA ILE A 8 4.42 0.71 0.54
C ILE A 8 5.28 0.49 1.79
N ASP A 9 6.35 -0.31 1.71
CA ASP A 9 7.28 -0.54 2.83
C ASP A 9 7.87 0.77 3.35
N ARG A 10 8.28 1.67 2.44
CA ARG A 10 8.77 2.99 2.84
C ARG A 10 7.70 3.85 3.47
N LYS A 11 6.48 3.85 2.92
CA LYS A 11 5.36 4.62 3.49
C LYS A 11 5.08 4.19 4.92
N ILE A 12 5.07 2.88 5.17
CA ILE A 12 4.95 2.29 6.51
C ILE A 12 6.08 2.79 7.41
N LYS A 13 7.35 2.73 6.96
CA LYS A 13 8.51 3.20 7.73
C LYS A 13 8.47 4.70 8.05
N GLN A 14 7.89 5.52 7.16
CA GLN A 14 7.74 6.96 7.37
C GLN A 14 6.62 7.32 8.35
N LEU A 15 5.63 6.44 8.50
CA LEU A 15 4.55 6.60 9.48
C LEU A 15 4.99 6.05 10.84
N ALA A 16 5.75 6.86 11.59
CA ALA A 16 6.31 6.49 12.90
C ALA A 16 5.29 6.39 14.05
N ASP A 17 4.01 6.65 13.78
CA ASP A 17 2.92 6.51 14.75
C ASP A 17 2.06 5.26 14.46
N TRP A 18 0.91 5.16 15.13
CA TRP A 18 -0.02 4.03 15.00
C TRP A 18 -0.44 3.74 13.56
N ARG A 19 -0.36 4.73 12.64
CA ARG A 19 -0.78 4.55 11.24
C ARG A 19 0.13 3.57 10.51
N GLY A 20 1.43 3.59 10.76
CA GLY A 20 2.37 2.65 10.13
C GLY A 20 2.10 1.21 10.56
N THR A 21 1.92 1.00 11.87
CA THR A 21 1.55 -0.31 12.43
C THR A 21 0.21 -0.80 11.89
N THR A 22 -0.80 0.06 11.82
CA THR A 22 -2.11 -0.30 11.27
C THR A 22 -2.03 -0.66 9.79
N LEU A 23 -1.32 0.15 8.99
CA LEU A 23 -1.17 -0.09 7.55
C LEU A 23 -0.46 -1.42 7.26
N ALA A 24 0.60 -1.74 8.02
CA ALA A 24 1.28 -3.03 7.92
C ALA A 24 0.35 -4.21 8.24
N ARG A 25 -0.44 -4.10 9.32
CA ARG A 25 -1.39 -5.13 9.71
C ARG A 25 -2.52 -5.32 8.69
N VAL A 26 -3.08 -4.23 8.18
CA VAL A 26 -4.14 -4.28 7.16
C VAL A 26 -3.61 -4.92 5.88
N ARG A 27 -2.40 -4.54 5.44
CA ARG A 27 -1.73 -5.14 4.28
C ARG A 27 -1.56 -6.65 4.43
N GLU A 28 -1.14 -7.11 5.61
CA GLU A 28 -1.03 -8.55 5.90
C GLU A 28 -2.39 -9.27 5.78
N ILE A 29 -3.46 -8.66 6.31
CA ILE A 29 -4.82 -9.21 6.21
C ILE A 29 -5.28 -9.26 4.75
N ILE A 30 -5.00 -8.23 3.95
CA ILE A 30 -5.35 -8.18 2.52
C ILE A 30 -4.73 -9.37 1.78
N HIS A 31 -3.41 -9.59 1.91
CA HIS A 31 -2.72 -10.73 1.28
C HIS A 31 -3.19 -12.09 1.78
N LYS A 32 -3.57 -12.20 3.06
CA LYS A 32 -4.14 -13.43 3.62
C LYS A 32 -5.54 -13.72 3.06
N SER A 33 -6.29 -12.67 2.73
CA SER A 33 -7.68 -12.77 2.26
C SER A 33 -7.74 -13.04 0.76
N ASP A 34 -6.80 -12.47 0.01
CA ASP A 34 -6.67 -12.65 -1.44
C ASP A 34 -5.18 -12.77 -1.80
N PRO A 35 -4.65 -13.99 -2.00
CA PRO A 35 -3.25 -14.20 -2.36
C PRO A 35 -2.86 -13.68 -3.74
N GLU A 36 -3.83 -13.40 -4.61
CA GLU A 36 -3.60 -12.91 -5.98
C GLU A 36 -3.74 -11.38 -6.08
N ILE A 37 -4.06 -10.70 -4.97
CA ILE A 37 -4.17 -9.25 -4.89
C ILE A 37 -2.85 -8.57 -5.33
N VAL A 38 -2.99 -7.61 -6.23
CA VAL A 38 -1.88 -6.81 -6.74
C VAL A 38 -1.72 -5.56 -5.89
N GLU A 39 -0.49 -5.31 -5.46
CA GLU A 39 -0.12 -4.02 -4.88
C GLU A 39 0.26 -3.03 -5.97
N GLU A 40 -0.30 -1.84 -5.89
CA GLU A 40 -0.05 -0.74 -6.80
C GLU A 40 0.33 0.52 -6.03
N TRP A 41 1.06 1.42 -6.69
CA TRP A 41 1.39 2.74 -6.18
C TRP A 41 0.85 3.78 -7.14
N LYS A 42 -0.24 4.47 -6.75
CA LYS A 42 -0.97 5.35 -7.65
C LYS A 42 -0.95 6.80 -7.19
N TRP A 43 -1.26 7.68 -8.14
CA TRP A 43 -1.52 9.11 -7.92
C TRP A 43 -0.36 9.91 -7.30
N ALA A 44 0.89 9.50 -7.57
CA ALA A 44 2.04 10.33 -7.25
C ALA A 44 1.95 11.68 -7.98
N LYS A 45 2.07 12.78 -7.22
CA LYS A 45 2.05 14.18 -7.66
C LYS A 45 3.21 14.92 -6.99
N ALA A 46 3.58 16.10 -7.49
CA ALA A 46 4.65 16.91 -6.90
C ALA A 46 4.45 17.21 -5.40
N THR A 47 3.21 17.34 -4.95
CA THR A 47 2.84 17.63 -3.55
C THR A 47 2.39 16.40 -2.75
N ASN A 48 2.28 15.23 -3.37
CA ASN A 48 1.88 13.99 -2.71
C ASN A 48 2.67 12.81 -3.30
N PRO A 49 3.55 12.14 -2.53
CA PRO A 49 4.44 11.10 -3.05
C PRO A 49 3.72 9.85 -3.58
N GLY A 50 2.41 9.72 -3.35
CA GLY A 50 1.55 8.68 -3.88
C GLY A 50 0.77 7.94 -2.79
N THR A 51 -0.08 7.02 -3.22
CA THR A 51 -1.01 6.28 -2.38
C THR A 51 -0.90 4.78 -2.66
N PRO A 52 -0.80 3.93 -1.61
CA PRO A 52 -0.91 2.48 -1.75
C PRO A 52 -2.32 2.10 -2.21
N VAL A 53 -2.39 1.22 -3.20
CA VAL A 53 -3.65 0.69 -3.74
C VAL A 53 -3.54 -0.83 -3.85
N TRP A 54 -4.62 -1.53 -3.51
CA TRP A 54 -4.74 -2.98 -3.72
C TRP A 54 -5.83 -3.25 -4.75
N SER A 55 -5.54 -4.12 -5.71
CA SER A 55 -6.44 -4.44 -6.83
C SER A 55 -6.44 -5.92 -7.18
N HIS A 56 -7.59 -6.40 -7.63
CA HIS A 56 -7.78 -7.70 -8.27
C HIS A 56 -8.96 -7.53 -9.23
N ASP A 57 -8.67 -7.54 -10.53
CA ASP A 57 -9.61 -7.17 -11.61
C ASP A 57 -10.32 -5.81 -11.44
N GLY A 58 -9.73 -4.93 -10.63
CA GLY A 58 -10.30 -3.64 -10.25
C GLY A 58 -9.73 -3.15 -8.93
N ILE A 59 -9.90 -1.86 -8.61
CA ILE A 59 -9.44 -1.32 -7.32
C ILE A 59 -10.35 -1.85 -6.21
N VAL A 60 -9.75 -2.52 -5.24
CA VAL A 60 -10.44 -3.02 -4.04
C VAL A 60 -10.43 -1.95 -2.95
N CYS A 61 -9.24 -1.44 -2.60
CA CYS A 61 -9.10 -0.41 -1.57
C CYS A 61 -7.79 0.39 -1.68
N THR A 62 -7.69 1.42 -0.85
CA THR A 62 -6.52 2.33 -0.73
C THR A 62 -6.12 2.45 0.73
N GLY A 63 -4.85 2.77 1.02
CA GLY A 63 -4.31 2.85 2.38
C GLY A 63 -3.53 4.11 2.73
#